data_AF-A0A381SXD9-F1
#
_entry.id   AF-A0A381SXD9-F1
#
_cell.length_a   1.000
_cell.length_b   1.000
_cell.length_c   1.000
_cell.angle_alpha   90.00
_cell.angle_beta   90.00
_cell.angle_gamma   90.00
#
_symmetry.space_group_name_H-M   'P 1'
#
loop_
_entity.id
_entity.type
_entity.pdbx_description
1 polymer ?
#
loop_
_entity_poly.entity_id
_entity_poly.type
_entity_poly.pdbx_seq_one_letter_code
_entity_poly.pdbx_strand_id
1 'polypeptide(L)'
;MSAKFDSWEPEQFRLTGEEIETIVAGVDPATVEDIRFAQTQIRTFAQAQLESLSDIEVETLPGVTLGHKNIPVSAVGAYVPGGRYPMVASAHMSVLTAKVAGVPRVAACTPPINGAMPAETVTAMHLAGADEIYLLGGVQAVASLALGTEFVDPVDLLVGPGNAFVAEAKRQLYGRVGIDLLAGPTETLLLADDTVDGEICATDLLGQAEHGPTSPAVLLTTSRQLGLDTIAEVERQLQYLPTADIAGKSWADYGRVIVCEENAEMLAMANELAFEHVQVMTNDDDYFLENLTNYGALFLGPMTNVSYGDKVIGTNHTLPTQRAACYTGGLWVGKFIKTVTYQRVTDPASSALIGEYCSRLCAIENFAGHQAQADIRVRRYGDVSA
;
A
#
# COMPACT_ATOMS: atom_id res chain seq x y z
N MET A 1 -27.87 4.00 -1.58
CA MET A 1 -27.03 2.99 -0.91
C MET A 1 -26.60 3.46 0.48
N SER A 2 -26.06 4.68 0.62
CA SER A 2 -25.72 5.27 1.93
C SER A 2 -26.86 5.19 2.96
N ALA A 3 -28.09 5.63 2.62
CA ALA A 3 -29.24 5.50 3.53
C ALA A 3 -29.51 4.07 4.03
N LYS A 4 -29.25 3.06 3.18
CA LYS A 4 -29.50 1.65 3.49
C LYS A 4 -28.43 1.04 4.40
N PHE A 5 -27.15 1.36 4.15
CA PHE A 5 -26.02 0.70 4.81
C PHE A 5 -25.44 1.53 5.95
N ASP A 6 -25.52 2.86 5.86
CA ASP A 6 -24.85 3.81 6.75
C ASP A 6 -25.87 4.65 7.55
N SER A 7 -27.17 4.50 7.28
CA SER A 7 -28.25 5.35 7.82
C SER A 7 -27.96 6.85 7.67
N TRP A 8 -27.35 7.21 6.54
CA TRP A 8 -26.82 8.54 6.25
C TRP A 8 -27.27 8.99 4.86
N GLU A 9 -27.98 10.12 4.79
CA GLU A 9 -28.53 10.69 3.54
C GLU A 9 -28.49 12.22 3.58
N PRO A 10 -27.28 12.82 3.58
CA PRO A 10 -27.15 14.27 3.49
C PRO A 10 -27.52 14.74 2.09
N GLU A 11 -27.82 16.04 1.95
CA GLU A 11 -28.02 16.66 0.63
C GLU A 11 -26.73 16.63 -0.21
N GLN A 12 -25.58 16.76 0.45
CA GLN A 12 -24.26 16.67 -0.16
C GLN A 12 -23.35 15.76 0.65
N PHE A 13 -22.66 14.84 -0.03
CA PHE A 13 -21.68 13.96 0.61
C PHE A 13 -20.31 14.63 0.81
N ARG A 14 -20.01 15.66 0.00
CA ARG A 14 -18.76 16.41 0.08
C ARG A 14 -18.84 17.41 1.23
N LEU A 15 -17.84 17.40 2.10
CA LEU A 15 -17.69 18.41 3.13
C LEU A 15 -17.19 19.74 2.54
N THR A 16 -17.77 20.82 3.02
CA THR A 16 -17.31 22.19 2.78
C THR A 16 -16.09 22.50 3.66
N GLY A 17 -15.34 23.55 3.29
CA GLY A 17 -14.21 24.01 4.10
C GLY A 17 -14.62 24.42 5.52
N GLU A 18 -15.76 25.10 5.68
CA GLU A 18 -16.29 25.52 6.98
C GLU A 18 -16.68 24.33 7.86
N GLU A 19 -17.29 23.29 7.29
CA GLU A 19 -17.59 22.05 8.02
C GLU A 19 -16.30 21.37 8.50
N ILE A 20 -15.29 21.28 7.63
CA ILE A 20 -14.00 20.68 8.00
C ILE A 20 -13.33 21.48 9.12
N GLU A 21 -13.28 22.80 9.03
CA GLU A 21 -12.71 23.66 10.08
C GLU A 21 -13.44 23.49 11.42
N THR A 22 -14.77 23.43 11.38
CA THR A 22 -15.60 23.20 12.57
C THR A 22 -15.33 21.83 13.20
N ILE A 23 -15.19 20.79 12.37
CA ILE A 23 -14.86 19.44 12.83
C ILE A 23 -13.49 19.42 13.50
N VAL A 24 -12.47 19.98 12.83
CA VAL A 24 -11.09 20.02 13.33
C VAL A 24 -11.01 20.78 14.66
N ALA A 25 -11.73 21.90 14.80
CA ALA A 25 -11.78 22.68 16.03
C ALA A 25 -12.49 21.95 17.19
N GLY A 26 -13.33 20.95 16.88
CA GLY A 26 -14.04 20.13 17.86
C GLY A 26 -13.25 18.90 18.34
N VAL A 27 -12.13 18.55 17.70
CA VAL A 27 -11.27 17.44 18.12
C VAL A 27 -10.35 17.89 19.26
N ASP A 28 -10.14 17.02 20.23
CA ASP A 28 -9.24 17.27 21.36
C ASP A 28 -7.83 17.66 20.87
N PRO A 29 -7.26 18.79 21.32
CA PRO A 29 -5.94 19.23 20.87
C PRO A 29 -4.83 18.19 21.02
N ALA A 30 -4.87 17.35 22.06
CA ALA A 30 -3.87 16.28 22.20
C ALA A 30 -4.00 15.24 21.07
N THR A 31 -5.22 14.87 20.69
CA THR A 31 -5.47 13.98 19.54
C THR A 31 -4.97 14.60 18.22
N VAL A 32 -5.12 15.92 18.05
CA VAL A 32 -4.58 16.62 16.87
C VAL A 32 -3.05 16.54 16.85
N GLU A 33 -2.38 16.73 17.98
CA GLU A 33 -0.92 16.61 18.07
C GLU A 33 -0.44 15.16 17.81
N ASP A 34 -1.14 14.15 18.31
CA ASP A 34 -0.84 12.74 18.02
C ASP A 34 -0.93 12.43 16.51
N ILE A 35 -1.97 12.95 15.85
CA ILE A 35 -2.11 12.83 14.38
C ILE A 35 -0.94 13.51 13.67
N ARG A 36 -0.53 14.70 14.11
CA ARG A 36 0.61 15.43 13.53
C ARG A 36 1.92 14.69 13.72
N PHE A 37 2.14 14.06 14.87
CA PHE A 37 3.33 13.26 15.14
C PHE A 37 3.43 12.11 14.13
N ALA A 38 2.38 11.28 14.02
CA ALA A 38 2.34 10.17 13.07
C ALA A 38 2.55 10.64 11.62
N GLN A 39 1.86 11.71 11.23
CA GLN A 39 2.00 12.28 9.88
C GLN A 39 3.40 12.81 9.59
N THR A 40 4.10 13.34 10.60
CA THR A 40 5.49 13.81 10.44
C THR A 40 6.41 12.63 10.13
N GLN A 41 6.30 11.53 10.87
CA GLN A 41 7.10 10.33 10.65
C GLN A 41 6.89 9.75 9.24
N ILE A 42 5.62 9.63 8.83
CA ILE A 42 5.26 9.05 7.53
C ILE A 42 5.67 9.96 6.38
N ARG A 43 5.49 11.29 6.54
CA ARG A 43 5.93 12.27 5.54
C ARG A 43 7.44 12.20 5.33
N THR A 44 8.20 12.13 6.42
CA THR A 44 9.67 12.03 6.35
C THR A 44 10.10 10.81 5.56
N PHE A 45 9.55 9.64 5.84
CA PHE A 45 9.93 8.42 5.12
C PHE A 45 9.45 8.42 3.67
N ALA A 46 8.20 8.83 3.40
CA ALA A 46 7.66 8.95 2.06
C ALA A 46 8.48 9.93 1.19
N GLN A 47 8.94 11.03 1.77
CA GLN A 47 9.78 12.02 1.07
C GLN A 47 11.14 11.40 0.68
N ALA A 48 11.78 10.68 1.59
CA ALA A 48 13.03 9.98 1.30
C ALA A 48 12.85 8.93 0.18
N GLN A 49 11.72 8.20 0.17
CA GLN A 49 11.40 7.27 -0.90
C GLN A 49 11.26 8.00 -2.26
N LEU A 50 10.63 9.17 -2.28
CA LEU A 50 10.45 9.94 -3.51
C LEU A 50 11.78 10.45 -4.05
N GLU A 51 12.65 10.94 -3.15
CA GLU A 51 13.99 11.43 -3.49
C GLU A 51 14.91 10.32 -4.02
N SER A 52 14.59 9.06 -3.74
CA SER A 52 15.31 7.91 -4.32
C SER A 52 14.97 7.67 -5.81
N LEU A 53 13.87 8.22 -6.32
CA LEU A 53 13.47 8.07 -7.72
C LEU A 53 14.26 9.02 -8.62
N SER A 54 14.87 8.48 -9.67
CA SER A 54 15.65 9.24 -10.64
C SER A 54 15.11 9.07 -12.05
N ASP A 55 15.05 10.17 -12.81
CA ASP A 55 14.87 10.12 -14.25
C ASP A 55 16.18 9.67 -14.92
N ILE A 56 16.09 9.02 -16.08
CA ILE A 56 17.26 8.58 -16.86
C ILE A 56 17.19 9.11 -18.29
N GLU A 57 18.36 9.43 -18.84
CA GLU A 57 18.59 9.57 -20.28
C GLU A 57 19.87 8.81 -20.65
N VAL A 58 19.82 8.06 -21.74
CA VAL A 58 20.95 7.34 -22.32
C VAL A 58 21.04 7.63 -23.82
N GLU A 59 22.24 7.84 -24.31
CA GLU A 59 22.52 7.91 -25.75
C GLU A 59 22.99 6.53 -26.23
N THR A 60 22.20 5.89 -27.10
CA THR A 60 22.44 4.49 -27.53
C THR A 60 23.19 4.40 -28.86
N LEU A 61 23.04 5.42 -29.69
CA LEU A 61 23.74 5.68 -30.94
C LEU A 61 23.92 7.20 -31.04
N PRO A 62 24.82 7.72 -31.89
CA PRO A 62 24.95 9.16 -32.12
C PRO A 62 23.59 9.83 -32.34
N GLY A 63 23.25 10.82 -31.53
CA GLY A 63 21.98 11.54 -31.60
C GLY A 63 20.73 10.71 -31.30
N VAL A 64 20.83 9.51 -30.72
CA VAL A 64 19.68 8.67 -30.32
C VAL A 64 19.58 8.63 -28.80
N THR A 65 18.74 9.49 -28.25
CA THR A 65 18.45 9.58 -26.82
C THR A 65 17.22 8.76 -26.47
N LEU A 66 17.34 7.86 -25.49
CA LEU A 66 16.23 7.18 -24.83
C LEU A 66 16.19 7.64 -23.38
N GLY A 67 15.00 7.88 -22.83
CA GLY A 67 14.89 8.25 -21.43
C GLY A 67 13.56 7.84 -20.82
N HIS A 68 13.45 8.00 -19.51
CA HIS A 68 12.17 7.95 -18.81
C HIS A 68 11.96 9.15 -17.90
N LYS A 69 10.71 9.37 -17.51
CA LYS A 69 10.31 10.34 -16.48
C LYS A 69 9.40 9.70 -15.46
N ASN A 70 9.56 10.10 -14.21
CA ASN A 70 8.70 9.73 -13.10
C ASN A 70 7.63 10.81 -12.88
N ILE A 71 6.38 10.52 -13.26
CA ILE A 71 5.29 11.51 -13.28
C ILE A 71 4.15 11.03 -12.36
N PRO A 72 3.66 11.84 -11.41
CA PRO A 72 2.53 11.44 -10.58
C PRO A 72 1.25 11.22 -11.40
N VAL A 73 0.36 10.37 -10.88
CA VAL A 73 -1.02 10.28 -11.36
C VAL A 73 -1.74 11.61 -11.13
N SER A 74 -2.75 11.92 -11.95
CA SER A 74 -3.39 13.25 -11.94
C SER A 74 -4.43 13.37 -10.82
N ALA A 75 -5.15 12.28 -10.53
CA ALA A 75 -6.08 12.21 -9.41
C ALA A 75 -6.07 10.85 -8.70
N VAL A 76 -6.15 10.87 -7.37
CA VAL A 76 -6.25 9.69 -6.50
C VAL A 76 -7.55 9.72 -5.70
N GLY A 77 -8.22 8.57 -5.63
CA GLY A 77 -9.31 8.32 -4.70
C GLY A 77 -8.80 7.50 -3.51
N ALA A 78 -8.81 8.08 -2.32
CA ALA A 78 -8.40 7.42 -1.08
C ALA A 78 -9.64 6.93 -0.32
N TYR A 79 -9.85 5.61 -0.27
CA TYR A 79 -10.88 5.02 0.57
C TYR A 79 -10.32 4.75 1.97
N VAL A 80 -10.82 5.47 2.97
CA VAL A 80 -10.46 5.29 4.37
C VAL A 80 -11.59 4.49 5.03
N PRO A 81 -11.33 3.27 5.51
CA PRO A 81 -12.35 2.45 6.15
C PRO A 81 -12.87 3.12 7.43
N GLY A 82 -14.02 2.67 7.92
CA GLY A 82 -14.63 3.23 9.13
C GLY A 82 -15.92 2.52 9.51
N GLY A 83 -16.83 3.23 10.16
CA GLY A 83 -18.17 2.75 10.53
C GLY A 83 -18.24 2.19 11.96
N ARG A 84 -17.22 1.42 12.39
CA ARG A 84 -17.14 0.88 13.76
C ARG A 84 -16.20 1.67 14.67
N TYR A 85 -15.08 2.12 14.13
CA TYR A 85 -14.04 2.87 14.84
C TYR A 85 -13.45 3.95 13.94
N PRO A 86 -12.94 5.06 14.50
CA PRO A 86 -12.20 6.07 13.73
C PRO A 86 -10.89 5.49 13.20
N MET A 87 -10.58 5.73 11.92
CA MET A 87 -9.41 5.18 11.23
C MET A 87 -8.45 6.30 10.80
N VAL A 88 -7.76 6.87 11.78
CA VAL A 88 -6.76 7.93 11.55
C VAL A 88 -5.56 7.44 10.75
N ALA A 89 -5.15 6.18 10.98
CA ALA A 89 -3.96 5.60 10.35
C ALA A 89 -4.10 5.49 8.83
N SER A 90 -5.18 4.87 8.38
CA SER A 90 -5.42 4.68 6.95
C SER A 90 -5.47 6.02 6.19
N ALA A 91 -5.97 7.10 6.82
CA ALA A 91 -5.99 8.42 6.19
C ALA A 91 -4.60 8.94 5.85
N HIS A 92 -3.64 8.91 6.79
CA HIS A 92 -2.28 9.36 6.49
C HIS A 92 -1.51 8.35 5.62
N MET A 93 -1.80 7.04 5.70
CA MET A 93 -1.13 6.06 4.84
C MET A 93 -1.58 6.16 3.38
N SER A 94 -2.79 6.66 3.11
CA SER A 94 -3.29 6.86 1.74
C SER A 94 -3.12 8.29 1.24
N VAL A 95 -3.69 9.27 1.95
CA VAL A 95 -3.78 10.66 1.51
C VAL A 95 -2.42 11.32 1.55
N LEU A 96 -1.71 11.22 2.68
CA LEU A 96 -0.43 11.91 2.86
C LEU A 96 0.60 11.40 1.86
N THR A 97 0.71 10.08 1.71
CA THR A 97 1.66 9.47 0.76
C THR A 97 1.37 9.89 -0.68
N ALA A 98 0.10 10.00 -1.08
CA ALA A 98 -0.28 10.53 -2.39
C ALA A 98 0.14 12.01 -2.56
N LYS A 99 -0.08 12.85 -1.54
CA LYS A 99 0.32 14.26 -1.59
C LYS A 99 1.83 14.43 -1.62
N VAL A 100 2.59 13.61 -0.89
CA VAL A 100 4.07 13.59 -0.97
C VAL A 100 4.53 13.24 -2.38
N ALA A 101 3.90 12.27 -3.03
CA ALA A 101 4.22 11.91 -4.43
C ALA A 101 3.91 13.02 -5.45
N GLY A 102 3.29 14.14 -5.03
CA GLY A 102 2.96 15.27 -5.90
C GLY A 102 1.64 15.12 -6.65
N VAL A 103 0.74 14.25 -6.18
CA VAL A 103 -0.59 14.09 -6.77
C VAL A 103 -1.39 15.40 -6.64
N PRO A 104 -1.84 16.00 -7.77
CA PRO A 104 -2.52 17.29 -7.74
C PRO A 104 -3.88 17.26 -7.02
N ARG A 105 -4.66 16.19 -7.20
CA ARG A 105 -6.00 16.02 -6.61
C ARG A 105 -6.13 14.70 -5.86
N VAL A 106 -6.44 14.77 -4.58
CA VAL A 106 -6.74 13.61 -3.72
C VAL A 106 -8.14 13.76 -3.15
N ALA A 107 -9.06 12.91 -3.61
CA ALA A 107 -10.41 12.79 -3.10
C ALA A 107 -10.48 11.65 -2.07
N ALA A 108 -10.77 11.97 -0.81
CA ALA A 108 -10.84 11.01 0.28
C ALA A 108 -12.29 10.70 0.65
N CYS A 109 -12.59 9.43 0.88
CA CYS A 109 -13.91 8.94 1.26
C CYS A 109 -13.85 8.19 2.58
N THR A 110 -14.80 8.42 3.48
CA THR A 110 -15.02 7.60 4.69
C THR A 110 -16.52 7.44 4.96
N PRO A 111 -16.99 6.27 5.42
CA PRO A 111 -18.34 6.18 5.98
C PRO A 111 -18.48 7.02 7.26
N PRO A 112 -19.70 7.47 7.60
CA PRO A 112 -20.01 7.95 8.94
C PRO A 112 -19.87 6.82 9.98
N ILE A 113 -19.65 7.18 11.25
CA ILE A 113 -19.61 6.23 12.36
C ILE A 113 -20.95 6.31 13.10
N ASN A 114 -21.74 5.25 13.05
CA ASN A 114 -23.08 5.18 13.67
C ASN A 114 -23.98 6.38 13.31
N GLY A 115 -23.96 6.81 12.04
CA GLY A 115 -24.72 7.98 11.56
C GLY A 115 -24.17 9.34 12.00
N ALA A 116 -22.98 9.38 12.61
CA ALA A 116 -22.29 10.60 13.01
C ALA A 116 -21.01 10.85 12.20
N MET A 117 -20.57 12.10 12.20
CA MET A 117 -19.33 12.53 11.57
C MET A 117 -18.11 11.86 12.24
N PRO A 118 -17.21 11.21 11.50
CA PRO A 118 -16.00 10.62 12.05
C PRO A 118 -14.91 11.70 12.23
N ALA A 119 -15.05 12.52 13.28
CA ALA A 119 -14.30 13.77 13.45
C ALA A 119 -12.77 13.62 13.40
N GLU A 120 -12.21 12.61 14.08
CA GLU A 120 -10.78 12.34 14.10
C GLU A 120 -10.29 11.86 12.73
N THR A 121 -11.12 11.08 12.01
CA THR A 121 -10.77 10.58 10.67
C THR A 121 -10.77 11.71 9.64
N VAL A 122 -11.79 12.59 9.68
CA VAL A 122 -11.85 13.80 8.83
C VAL A 122 -10.67 14.72 9.13
N THR A 123 -10.36 14.95 10.41
CA THR A 123 -9.19 15.72 10.84
C THR A 123 -7.89 15.13 10.28
N ALA A 124 -7.71 13.81 10.35
CA ALA A 124 -6.54 13.13 9.80
C ALA A 124 -6.44 13.29 8.26
N MET A 125 -7.54 13.15 7.52
CA MET A 125 -7.57 13.38 6.06
C MET A 125 -7.22 14.82 5.69
N HIS A 126 -7.80 15.78 6.41
CA HIS A 126 -7.55 17.19 6.18
C HIS A 126 -6.08 17.55 6.41
N LEU A 127 -5.53 17.17 7.56
CA LEU A 127 -4.12 17.43 7.90
C LEU A 127 -3.15 16.68 6.97
N ALA A 128 -3.54 15.52 6.45
CA ALA A 128 -2.78 14.79 5.44
C ALA A 128 -2.72 15.51 4.07
N GLY A 129 -3.67 16.42 3.81
CA GLY A 129 -3.73 17.25 2.61
C GLY A 129 -4.76 16.79 1.56
N ALA A 130 -5.84 16.12 1.97
CA ALA A 130 -6.94 15.80 1.06
C ALA A 130 -7.54 17.09 0.45
N ASP A 131 -7.75 17.09 -0.86
CA ASP A 131 -8.35 18.23 -1.58
C ASP A 131 -9.89 18.18 -1.51
N GLU A 132 -10.45 16.98 -1.36
CA GLU A 132 -11.88 16.74 -1.25
C GLU A 132 -12.12 15.65 -0.21
N ILE A 133 -13.08 15.85 0.69
CA ILE A 133 -13.47 14.85 1.69
C ILE A 133 -14.96 14.55 1.52
N TYR A 134 -15.28 13.27 1.35
CA TYR A 134 -16.62 12.76 1.16
C TYR A 134 -17.01 11.82 2.31
N LEU A 135 -18.16 12.06 2.91
CA LEU A 135 -18.77 11.12 3.87
C LEU A 135 -19.55 10.03 3.14
N LEU A 136 -18.84 9.20 2.40
CA LEU A 136 -19.39 8.10 1.63
C LEU A 136 -18.52 6.86 1.83
N GLY A 137 -19.14 5.74 2.21
CA GLY A 137 -18.46 4.48 2.46
C GLY A 137 -18.72 3.39 1.42
N GLY A 138 -18.06 2.24 1.59
CA GLY A 138 -18.36 1.00 0.90
C GLY A 138 -18.19 1.03 -0.63
N VAL A 139 -18.88 0.10 -1.29
CA VAL A 139 -18.84 -0.09 -2.74
C VAL A 139 -19.26 1.18 -3.49
N GLN A 140 -20.26 1.90 -2.97
CA GLN A 140 -20.76 3.13 -3.58
C GLN A 140 -19.70 4.24 -3.60
N ALA A 141 -18.86 4.36 -2.56
CA ALA A 141 -17.79 5.35 -2.54
C ALA A 141 -16.74 5.03 -3.62
N VAL A 142 -16.29 3.78 -3.63
CA VAL A 142 -15.29 3.27 -4.57
C VAL A 142 -15.77 3.39 -6.02
N ALA A 143 -17.03 3.01 -6.29
CA ALA A 143 -17.63 3.15 -7.60
C ALA A 143 -17.79 4.61 -8.02
N SER A 144 -18.16 5.51 -7.11
CA SER A 144 -18.31 6.94 -7.42
C SER A 144 -16.96 7.57 -7.78
N LEU A 145 -15.90 7.23 -7.03
CA LEU A 145 -14.54 7.68 -7.34
C LEU A 145 -14.03 7.10 -8.67
N ALA A 146 -14.30 5.82 -8.96
CA ALA A 146 -13.80 5.18 -10.17
C ALA A 146 -14.52 5.61 -11.45
N LEU A 147 -15.85 5.76 -11.40
CA LEU A 147 -16.69 5.94 -12.58
C LEU A 147 -17.14 7.39 -12.76
N GLY A 148 -17.02 8.22 -11.72
CA GLY A 148 -17.61 9.54 -11.68
C GLY A 148 -19.13 9.49 -11.44
N THR A 149 -19.65 10.56 -10.85
CA THR A 149 -21.08 10.81 -10.65
C THR A 149 -21.36 12.31 -10.84
N GLU A 150 -22.61 12.74 -10.69
CA GLU A 150 -22.98 14.17 -10.71
C GLU A 150 -22.29 15.00 -9.62
N PHE A 151 -21.74 14.37 -8.56
CA PHE A 151 -21.16 15.05 -7.39
C PHE A 151 -19.70 14.63 -7.09
N VAL A 152 -19.16 13.65 -7.82
CA VAL A 152 -17.81 13.11 -7.62
C VAL A 152 -17.16 12.97 -8.99
N ASP A 153 -16.11 13.75 -9.25
CA ASP A 153 -15.32 13.59 -10.46
C ASP A 153 -14.45 12.33 -10.36
N PRO A 154 -14.32 11.55 -11.46
CA PRO A 154 -13.56 10.31 -11.45
C PRO A 154 -12.06 10.55 -11.14
N VAL A 155 -11.39 9.49 -10.68
CA VAL A 155 -9.95 9.49 -10.37
C VAL A 155 -9.19 8.48 -11.24
N ASP A 156 -7.85 8.58 -11.28
CA ASP A 156 -7.01 7.68 -12.08
C ASP A 156 -6.54 6.45 -11.28
N LEU A 157 -6.47 6.55 -9.96
CA LEU A 157 -5.97 5.51 -9.06
C LEU A 157 -6.81 5.48 -7.77
N LEU A 158 -7.27 4.28 -7.39
CA LEU A 158 -7.89 4.03 -6.10
C LEU A 158 -6.90 3.41 -5.13
N VAL A 159 -6.87 3.92 -3.90
CA VAL A 159 -6.03 3.39 -2.82
C VAL A 159 -6.83 3.20 -1.54
N GLY A 160 -6.27 2.40 -0.63
CA GLY A 160 -6.79 2.18 0.70
C GLY A 160 -7.49 0.82 0.84
N PRO A 161 -7.38 0.19 2.02
CA PRO A 161 -8.00 -1.10 2.29
C PRO A 161 -9.49 -0.93 2.55
N GLY A 162 -10.24 -2.04 2.48
CA GLY A 162 -11.63 -2.05 2.86
C GLY A 162 -12.11 -3.47 3.11
N ASN A 163 -13.38 -3.60 3.48
CA ASN A 163 -13.98 -4.92 3.66
C ASN A 163 -14.02 -5.72 2.34
N ALA A 164 -14.43 -6.98 2.40
CA ALA A 164 -14.49 -7.87 1.24
C ALA A 164 -15.27 -7.29 0.04
N PHE A 165 -16.30 -6.47 0.28
CA PHE A 165 -17.07 -5.84 -0.80
C PHE A 165 -16.28 -4.72 -1.49
N VAL A 166 -15.55 -3.90 -0.72
CA VAL A 166 -14.66 -2.87 -1.26
C VAL A 166 -13.52 -3.50 -2.05
N ALA A 167 -12.91 -4.56 -1.51
CA ALA A 167 -11.85 -5.31 -2.20
C ALA A 167 -12.34 -5.87 -3.55
N GLU A 168 -13.51 -6.51 -3.57
CA GLU A 168 -14.12 -7.04 -4.79
C GLU A 168 -14.52 -5.93 -5.78
N ALA A 169 -15.04 -4.80 -5.30
CA ALA A 169 -15.36 -3.65 -6.14
C ALA A 169 -14.10 -3.10 -6.83
N LYS A 170 -13.00 -2.90 -6.08
CA LYS A 170 -11.70 -2.49 -6.63
C LYS A 170 -11.22 -3.48 -7.69
N ARG A 171 -11.34 -4.79 -7.43
CA ARG A 171 -10.96 -5.84 -8.39
C ARG A 171 -11.75 -5.75 -9.70
N GLN A 172 -13.06 -5.52 -9.64
CA GLN A 172 -13.91 -5.40 -10.83
C GLN A 172 -13.66 -4.10 -11.61
N LEU A 173 -13.24 -3.03 -10.92
CA LEU A 173 -12.98 -1.72 -11.53
C LEU A 173 -11.56 -1.60 -12.10
N TYR A 174 -10.64 -2.49 -11.71
CA TYR A 174 -9.27 -2.47 -12.21
C TYR A 174 -9.22 -2.54 -13.74
N GLY A 175 -8.40 -1.68 -14.34
CA GLY A 175 -8.28 -1.49 -15.79
C GLY A 175 -9.17 -0.37 -16.34
N ARG A 176 -10.22 0.03 -15.61
CA ARG A 176 -10.90 1.33 -15.81
C ARG A 176 -10.25 2.43 -14.97
N VAL A 177 -9.85 2.05 -13.76
CA VAL A 177 -9.08 2.85 -12.82
C VAL A 177 -7.92 1.99 -12.30
N GLY A 178 -6.79 2.61 -11.96
CA GLY A 178 -5.71 1.91 -11.25
C GLY A 178 -6.16 1.51 -9.85
N ILE A 179 -5.53 0.50 -9.28
CA ILE A 179 -5.64 0.18 -7.84
C ILE A 179 -4.24 -0.03 -7.26
N ASP A 180 -4.07 0.24 -5.96
CA ASP A 180 -2.85 -0.04 -5.20
C ASP A 180 -2.53 -1.54 -5.08
N LEU A 181 -3.44 -2.28 -4.42
CA LEU A 181 -3.40 -3.72 -4.18
C LEU A 181 -4.80 -4.22 -3.75
N LEU A 182 -4.97 -5.54 -3.79
CA LEU A 182 -6.15 -6.22 -3.25
C LEU A 182 -5.85 -6.67 -1.83
N ALA A 183 -6.56 -6.10 -0.85
CA ALA A 183 -6.44 -6.50 0.54
C ALA A 183 -7.34 -7.71 0.83
N GLY A 184 -6.76 -8.71 1.50
CA GLY A 184 -7.42 -9.85 2.13
C GLY A 184 -7.39 -9.71 3.67
N PRO A 185 -7.65 -10.81 4.42
CA PRO A 185 -7.39 -10.85 5.86
C PRO A 185 -5.93 -10.54 6.15
N THR A 186 -5.71 -9.72 7.17
CA THR A 186 -4.38 -9.31 7.62
C THR A 186 -3.70 -10.41 8.43
N GLU A 187 -2.38 -10.55 8.29
CA GLU A 187 -1.61 -11.69 8.81
C GLU A 187 -0.25 -11.27 9.39
N THR A 188 0.21 -11.97 10.44
CA THR A 188 1.53 -11.74 11.06
C THR A 188 2.33 -13.03 11.25
N LEU A 189 3.63 -12.93 11.01
CA LEU A 189 4.62 -13.99 11.16
C LEU A 189 5.73 -13.51 12.10
N LEU A 190 5.91 -14.17 13.22
CA LEU A 190 7.04 -13.94 14.12
C LEU A 190 8.12 -14.98 13.84
N LEU A 191 9.36 -14.52 13.66
CA LEU A 191 10.59 -15.31 13.65
C LEU A 191 11.33 -15.01 14.94
N ALA A 192 11.35 -15.95 15.89
CA ALA A 192 11.91 -15.69 17.21
C ALA A 192 12.73 -16.86 17.78
N ASP A 193 13.70 -16.54 18.62
CA ASP A 193 14.51 -17.53 19.35
C ASP A 193 14.60 -17.19 20.85
N ASP A 194 15.47 -17.90 21.58
CA ASP A 194 15.65 -17.74 23.04
C ASP A 194 16.18 -16.35 23.47
N THR A 195 16.34 -15.38 22.56
CA THR A 195 16.64 -13.98 22.89
C THR A 195 15.43 -13.20 23.39
N VAL A 196 14.21 -13.72 23.19
CA VAL A 196 12.96 -13.14 23.71
C VAL A 196 12.17 -14.17 24.51
N ASP A 197 11.09 -13.72 25.15
CA ASP A 197 10.23 -14.55 25.98
C ASP A 197 8.84 -14.80 25.34
N GLY A 198 8.10 -15.74 25.93
CA GLY A 198 6.77 -16.09 25.44
C GLY A 198 5.74 -14.95 25.57
N GLU A 199 5.94 -14.02 26.50
CA GLU A 199 4.98 -12.94 26.77
C GLU A 199 4.98 -11.92 25.64
N ILE A 200 6.16 -11.48 25.17
CA ILE A 200 6.24 -10.55 24.03
C ILE A 200 5.73 -11.21 22.74
N CYS A 201 6.10 -12.47 22.47
CA CYS A 201 5.61 -13.19 21.30
C CYS A 201 4.09 -13.35 21.32
N ALA A 202 3.51 -13.73 22.46
CA ALA A 202 2.06 -13.87 22.60
C ALA A 202 1.33 -12.53 22.41
N THR A 203 1.90 -11.44 22.93
CA THR A 203 1.35 -10.08 22.82
C THR A 203 1.25 -9.66 21.35
N ASP A 204 2.34 -9.82 20.60
CA ASP A 204 2.40 -9.40 19.19
C ASP A 204 1.52 -10.29 18.29
N LEU A 205 1.43 -11.60 18.56
CA LEU A 205 0.48 -12.49 17.86
C LEU A 205 -0.97 -12.10 18.12
N LEU A 206 -1.32 -11.81 19.37
CA LEU A 206 -2.69 -11.42 19.75
C LEU A 206 -3.07 -10.03 19.22
N GLY A 207 -2.10 -9.11 19.12
CA GLY A 207 -2.28 -7.81 18.48
C GLY A 207 -2.73 -7.92 17.03
N GLN A 208 -2.23 -8.92 16.29
CA GLN A 208 -2.73 -9.22 14.95
C GLN A 208 -4.09 -9.94 14.97
N ALA A 209 -4.25 -10.91 15.87
CA ALA A 209 -5.45 -11.74 15.96
C ALA A 209 -6.73 -10.92 16.24
N GLU A 210 -6.61 -9.78 16.94
CA GLU A 210 -7.76 -8.92 17.24
C GLU A 210 -8.32 -8.17 16.02
N HIS A 211 -7.58 -8.07 14.91
CA HIS A 211 -8.09 -7.42 13.69
C HIS A 211 -9.31 -8.13 13.10
N GLY A 212 -9.44 -9.45 13.30
CA GLY A 212 -10.58 -10.20 12.82
C GLY A 212 -10.46 -11.71 13.02
N PRO A 213 -11.58 -12.44 13.04
CA PRO A 213 -11.60 -13.88 13.35
C PRO A 213 -10.93 -14.76 12.28
N THR A 214 -10.53 -14.17 11.15
CA THR A 214 -9.85 -14.85 10.04
C THR A 214 -8.41 -14.39 9.87
N SER A 215 -7.85 -13.62 10.82
CA SER A 215 -6.48 -13.14 10.77
C SER A 215 -5.51 -14.24 11.20
N PRO A 216 -4.60 -14.72 10.35
CA PRO A 216 -3.54 -15.65 10.75
C PRO A 216 -2.49 -14.98 11.65
N ALA A 217 -2.04 -15.71 12.67
CA ALA A 217 -0.94 -15.32 13.55
C ALA A 217 -0.03 -16.53 13.77
N VAL A 218 1.21 -16.46 13.28
CA VAL A 218 2.12 -17.61 13.24
C VAL A 218 3.44 -17.26 13.90
N LEU A 219 3.93 -18.14 14.79
CA LEU A 219 5.30 -18.12 15.32
C LEU A 219 6.12 -19.22 14.64
N LEU A 220 7.24 -18.84 14.02
CA LEU A 220 8.35 -19.74 13.71
C LEU A 220 9.44 -19.54 14.76
N THR A 221 9.94 -20.63 15.32
CA THR A 221 11.01 -20.56 16.32
C THR A 221 11.96 -21.74 16.23
N THR A 222 13.23 -21.53 16.56
CA THR A 222 14.20 -22.62 16.77
C THR A 222 14.11 -23.22 18.18
N SER A 223 13.35 -22.60 19.08
CA SER A 223 13.21 -23.02 20.47
C SER A 223 11.85 -23.64 20.76
N ARG A 224 11.86 -24.93 21.06
CA ARG A 224 10.65 -25.63 21.53
C ARG A 224 10.12 -25.03 22.83
N GLN A 225 11.01 -24.58 23.71
CA GLN A 225 10.62 -24.01 25.00
C GLN A 225 9.88 -22.69 24.78
N LEU A 226 10.45 -21.78 23.98
CA LEU A 226 9.78 -20.53 23.61
C LEU A 226 8.41 -20.78 23.01
N GLY A 227 8.31 -21.72 22.06
CA GLY A 227 7.03 -22.05 21.43
C GLY A 227 5.95 -22.52 22.41
N LEU A 228 6.32 -23.30 23.44
CA LEU A 228 5.39 -23.72 24.48
C LEU A 228 5.02 -22.57 25.42
N ASP A 229 5.99 -21.74 25.80
CA ASP A 229 5.78 -20.59 26.68
C ASP A 229 4.88 -19.55 26.00
N THR A 230 5.05 -19.30 24.70
CA THR A 230 4.15 -18.43 23.91
C THR A 230 2.71 -18.95 23.93
N ILE A 231 2.48 -20.27 23.77
CA ILE A 231 1.12 -20.84 23.81
C ILE A 231 0.48 -20.59 25.19
N ALA A 232 1.22 -20.84 26.27
CA ALA A 232 0.73 -20.60 27.62
C ALA A 232 0.41 -19.12 27.87
N GLU A 233 1.25 -18.22 27.35
CA GLU A 233 1.05 -16.78 27.45
C GLU A 233 -0.15 -16.31 26.63
N VAL A 234 -0.39 -16.86 25.44
CA VAL A 234 -1.63 -16.58 24.69
C VAL A 234 -2.86 -16.96 25.51
N GLU A 235 -2.89 -18.14 26.14
CA GLU A 235 -4.01 -18.56 27.00
C GLU A 235 -4.19 -17.63 28.20
N ARG A 236 -3.10 -17.14 28.80
CA ARG A 236 -3.14 -16.19 29.93
C ARG A 236 -3.67 -14.83 29.50
N GLN A 237 -3.14 -14.28 28.41
CA GLN A 237 -3.47 -12.94 27.92
C GLN A 237 -4.94 -12.82 27.46
N LEU A 238 -5.47 -13.88 26.85
CA LEU A 238 -6.88 -13.95 26.45
C LEU A 238 -7.87 -13.88 27.64
N GLN A 239 -7.43 -14.05 28.89
CA GLN A 239 -8.30 -13.92 30.07
C GLN A 239 -8.65 -12.46 30.40
N TYR A 240 -7.85 -11.49 29.93
CA TYR A 240 -8.03 -10.08 30.26
C TYR A 240 -8.01 -9.14 29.05
N LEU A 241 -7.66 -9.63 27.86
CA LEU A 241 -7.71 -8.84 26.64
C LEU A 241 -9.16 -8.43 26.31
N PRO A 242 -9.49 -7.12 26.17
CA PRO A 242 -10.86 -6.70 25.87
C PRO A 242 -11.42 -7.25 24.55
N THR A 243 -10.54 -7.59 23.60
CA THR A 243 -10.85 -8.15 22.28
C THR A 243 -10.74 -9.69 22.23
N ALA A 244 -10.64 -10.37 23.39
CA ALA A 244 -10.41 -11.81 23.49
C ALA A 244 -11.41 -12.68 22.71
N ASP A 245 -12.68 -12.28 22.59
CA ASP A 245 -13.67 -13.04 21.81
C ASP A 245 -13.31 -13.13 20.31
N ILE A 246 -12.67 -12.08 19.78
CA ILE A 246 -12.24 -12.01 18.38
C ILE A 246 -10.86 -12.66 18.24
N ALA A 247 -9.91 -12.22 19.06
CA ALA A 247 -8.53 -12.69 19.02
C ALA A 247 -8.43 -14.20 19.31
N GLY A 248 -9.18 -14.68 20.32
CA GLY A 248 -9.22 -16.10 20.67
C GLY A 248 -9.80 -16.98 19.58
N LYS A 249 -10.77 -16.48 18.80
CA LYS A 249 -11.28 -17.20 17.63
C LYS A 249 -10.26 -17.27 16.50
N SER A 250 -9.61 -16.15 16.17
CA SER A 250 -8.53 -16.12 15.18
C SER A 250 -7.39 -17.07 15.59
N TRP A 251 -6.95 -17.02 16.85
CA TRP A 251 -5.91 -17.90 17.37
C TRP A 251 -6.31 -19.38 17.31
N ALA A 252 -7.54 -19.73 17.72
CA ALA A 252 -8.00 -21.12 17.69
C ALA A 252 -8.03 -21.71 16.26
N ASP A 253 -8.49 -20.94 15.27
CA ASP A 253 -8.67 -21.42 13.91
C ASP A 253 -7.36 -21.34 13.08
N TYR A 254 -6.61 -20.24 13.23
CA TYR A 254 -5.47 -19.87 12.37
C TYR A 254 -4.14 -19.71 13.10
N GLY A 255 -4.12 -19.69 14.43
CA GLY A 255 -2.91 -19.59 15.23
C GLY A 255 -2.01 -20.82 15.08
N ARG A 256 -0.71 -20.63 14.80
CA ARG A 256 0.25 -21.74 14.67
C ARG A 256 1.57 -21.40 15.35
N VAL A 257 2.17 -22.40 15.97
CA VAL A 257 3.56 -22.38 16.41
C VAL A 257 4.30 -23.51 15.69
N ILE A 258 5.37 -23.16 14.98
CA ILE A 258 6.14 -24.07 14.15
C ILE A 258 7.59 -24.02 14.65
N VAL A 259 8.08 -25.16 15.13
CA VAL A 259 9.45 -25.30 15.59
C VAL A 259 10.32 -25.75 14.42
N CYS A 260 11.36 -24.98 14.12
CA CYS A 260 12.34 -25.24 13.07
C CYS A 260 13.67 -25.70 13.71
N GLU A 261 14.51 -26.39 12.95
CA GLU A 261 15.83 -26.85 13.39
C GLU A 261 16.84 -25.71 13.50
N GLU A 262 16.78 -24.75 12.58
CA GLU A 262 17.73 -23.62 12.50
C GLU A 262 17.16 -22.40 11.76
N ASN A 263 17.89 -21.27 11.82
CA ASN A 263 17.48 -20.01 11.17
C ASN A 263 17.28 -20.16 9.64
N ALA A 264 18.03 -21.05 8.98
CA ALA A 264 17.86 -21.32 7.55
C ALA A 264 16.50 -21.96 7.23
N GLU A 265 16.00 -22.85 8.07
CA GLU A 265 14.66 -23.43 7.91
C GLU A 265 13.57 -22.40 8.21
N MET A 266 13.73 -21.58 9.27
CA MET A 266 12.80 -20.47 9.56
C MET A 266 12.71 -19.50 8.37
N LEU A 267 13.85 -19.15 7.76
CA LEU A 267 13.92 -18.29 6.58
C LEU A 267 13.18 -18.90 5.38
N ALA A 268 13.41 -20.18 5.09
CA ALA A 268 12.77 -20.88 3.98
C ALA A 268 11.24 -20.94 4.15
N MET A 269 10.79 -21.26 5.36
CA MET A 269 9.38 -21.29 5.72
C MET A 269 8.74 -19.90 5.65
N ALA A 270 9.43 -18.86 6.14
CA ALA A 270 8.95 -17.48 6.05
C ALA A 270 8.76 -17.03 4.60
N ASN A 271 9.71 -17.33 3.73
CA ASN A 271 9.61 -17.05 2.30
C ASN A 271 8.49 -17.85 1.61
N GLU A 272 8.23 -19.08 2.05
CA GLU A 272 7.09 -19.86 1.55
C GLU A 272 5.77 -19.22 1.98
N LEU A 273 5.65 -18.84 3.26
CA LEU A 273 4.45 -18.24 3.83
C LEU A 273 4.16 -16.85 3.23
N ALA A 274 5.18 -16.02 2.99
CA ALA A 274 5.06 -14.72 2.32
C ALA A 274 4.03 -13.78 2.95
N PHE A 275 4.12 -13.61 4.27
CA PHE A 275 3.14 -12.87 5.07
C PHE A 275 3.24 -11.35 4.87
N GLU A 276 2.12 -10.69 5.20
CA GLU A 276 1.98 -9.25 5.23
C GLU A 276 2.96 -8.60 6.22
N HIS A 277 2.92 -9.01 7.48
CA HIS A 277 3.84 -8.53 8.52
C HIS A 277 4.79 -9.67 8.94
N VAL A 278 6.09 -9.40 8.92
CA VAL A 278 7.11 -10.32 9.44
C VAL A 278 7.93 -9.63 10.50
N GLN A 279 7.92 -10.16 11.73
CA GLN A 279 8.69 -9.65 12.84
C GLN A 279 9.83 -10.61 13.17
N VAL A 280 11.04 -10.09 13.30
CA VAL A 280 12.26 -10.87 13.56
C VAL A 280 12.80 -10.44 14.91
N MET A 281 12.88 -11.38 15.84
CA MET A 281 13.38 -11.19 17.20
C MET A 281 14.33 -12.34 17.53
N THR A 282 15.52 -12.29 16.94
CA THR A 282 16.48 -13.40 16.96
C THR A 282 17.86 -12.94 17.43
N ASN A 283 18.77 -13.89 17.57
CA ASN A 283 20.19 -13.60 17.80
C ASN A 283 20.93 -12.97 16.60
N ASP A 284 20.33 -12.97 15.40
CA ASP A 284 20.91 -12.43 14.16
C ASP A 284 19.80 -11.92 13.23
N ASP A 285 19.26 -10.74 13.55
CA ASP A 285 18.19 -10.11 12.78
C ASP A 285 18.65 -9.70 11.36
N ASP A 286 19.93 -9.34 11.21
CA ASP A 286 20.53 -8.92 9.95
C ASP A 286 20.57 -10.07 8.94
N TYR A 287 20.79 -11.31 9.39
CA TYR A 287 20.66 -12.49 8.53
C TYR A 287 19.30 -12.55 7.83
N PHE A 288 18.20 -12.26 8.53
CA PHE A 288 16.87 -12.27 7.92
C PHE A 288 16.63 -11.05 7.03
N LEU A 289 17.12 -9.86 7.41
CA LEU A 289 17.06 -8.66 6.57
C LEU A 289 17.75 -8.87 5.21
N GLU A 290 18.90 -9.53 5.21
CA GLU A 290 19.69 -9.77 3.99
C GLU A 290 19.11 -10.87 3.08
N ASN A 291 18.42 -11.86 3.66
CA ASN A 291 18.07 -13.10 2.95
C ASN A 291 16.56 -13.33 2.75
N LEU A 292 15.67 -12.61 3.45
CA LEU A 292 14.23 -12.69 3.19
C LEU A 292 13.90 -12.03 1.84
N THR A 293 13.05 -12.69 1.06
CA THR A 293 12.65 -12.22 -0.27
C THR A 293 11.16 -11.98 -0.42
N ASN A 294 10.33 -12.62 0.42
CA ASN A 294 8.86 -12.50 0.36
C ASN A 294 8.30 -12.04 1.71
N TYR A 295 8.03 -10.74 1.84
CA TYR A 295 7.37 -10.14 3.00
C TYR A 295 6.70 -8.82 2.59
N GLY A 296 5.63 -8.41 3.28
CA GLY A 296 5.03 -7.09 3.10
C GLY A 296 5.83 -5.99 3.80
N ALA A 297 6.03 -6.14 5.11
CA ALA A 297 6.90 -5.31 5.93
C ALA A 297 7.68 -6.16 6.94
N LEU A 298 8.91 -5.72 7.22
CA LEU A 298 9.83 -6.39 8.12
C LEU A 298 10.07 -5.54 9.37
N PHE A 299 9.90 -6.13 10.55
CA PHE A 299 10.06 -5.50 11.86
C PHE A 299 11.23 -6.17 12.60
N LEU A 300 12.34 -5.46 12.78
CA LEU A 300 13.59 -6.03 13.27
C LEU A 300 13.85 -5.70 14.74
N GLY A 301 14.12 -6.72 15.53
CA GLY A 301 14.43 -6.66 16.95
C GLY A 301 13.20 -6.52 17.86
N PRO A 302 13.36 -6.84 19.17
CA PRO A 302 12.26 -6.86 20.13
C PRO A 302 11.66 -5.48 20.46
N MET A 303 12.31 -4.39 20.02
CA MET A 303 11.81 -3.02 20.21
C MET A 303 10.94 -2.54 19.04
N THR A 304 10.72 -3.39 18.03
CA THR A 304 10.02 -3.04 16.78
C THR A 304 8.88 -4.02 16.57
N ASN A 305 7.64 -3.51 16.55
CA ASN A 305 6.43 -4.33 16.43
C ASN A 305 5.49 -3.79 15.36
N VAL A 306 4.52 -4.61 14.98
CA VAL A 306 3.52 -4.30 13.95
C VAL A 306 2.71 -3.04 14.30
N SER A 307 2.33 -2.86 15.58
CA SER A 307 1.55 -1.69 16.01
C SER A 307 2.27 -0.36 15.74
N TYR A 308 3.59 -0.34 15.83
CA TYR A 308 4.37 0.86 15.50
C TYR A 308 4.32 1.16 13.99
N GLY A 309 4.49 0.13 13.15
CA GLY A 309 4.35 0.21 11.69
C GLY A 309 2.96 0.68 11.26
N ASP A 310 1.95 0.16 11.93
CA ASP A 310 0.54 0.43 11.64
C ASP A 310 0.11 1.86 11.90
N LYS A 311 0.77 2.54 12.84
CA LYS A 311 0.25 3.78 13.42
C LYS A 311 1.18 4.98 13.33
N VAL A 312 2.47 4.80 13.60
CA VAL A 312 3.29 5.95 14.04
C VAL A 312 4.73 5.99 13.55
N ILE A 313 5.39 4.86 13.22
CA ILE A 313 6.86 4.86 13.03
C ILE A 313 7.31 5.51 11.72
N GLY A 314 6.50 5.39 10.65
CA GLY A 314 6.72 6.07 9.37
C GLY A 314 6.53 5.19 8.12
N THR A 315 6.68 3.88 8.22
CA THR A 315 6.41 2.94 7.12
C THR A 315 4.93 2.88 6.78
N ASN A 316 4.59 2.49 5.55
CA ASN A 316 3.19 2.34 5.14
C ASN A 316 2.63 0.96 5.52
N HIS A 317 1.43 0.92 6.10
CA HIS A 317 0.79 -0.32 6.54
C HIS A 317 -0.23 -0.91 5.55
N THR A 318 -0.44 -0.28 4.39
CA THR A 318 -1.28 -0.89 3.35
C THR A 318 -0.41 -1.90 2.62
N LEU A 319 -0.42 -3.14 3.10
CA LEU A 319 0.52 -4.18 2.73
C LEU A 319 -0.16 -5.32 1.93
N PRO A 320 0.62 -6.10 1.17
CA PRO A 320 0.13 -7.29 0.51
C PRO A 320 -0.23 -8.39 1.51
N THR A 321 -1.37 -9.05 1.31
CA THR A 321 -1.87 -10.17 2.14
C THR A 321 -2.08 -11.40 1.28
N GLN A 322 -2.34 -12.56 1.90
CA GLN A 322 -2.60 -13.83 1.23
C GLN A 322 -1.49 -14.24 0.25
N ARG A 323 -0.23 -14.18 0.70
CA ARG A 323 0.97 -14.46 -0.12
C ARG A 323 1.21 -13.48 -1.27
N ALA A 324 0.47 -12.37 -1.36
CA ALA A 324 0.69 -11.39 -2.42
C ALA A 324 2.08 -10.72 -2.33
N ALA A 325 2.76 -10.83 -1.18
CA ALA A 325 4.14 -10.39 -1.02
C ALA A 325 5.11 -11.07 -1.99
N CYS A 326 4.73 -12.23 -2.57
CA CYS A 326 5.50 -12.89 -3.63
C CYS A 326 5.59 -12.08 -4.96
N TYR A 327 4.69 -11.12 -5.20
CA TYR A 327 4.62 -10.40 -6.47
C TYR A 327 4.35 -8.90 -6.37
N THR A 328 3.99 -8.37 -5.20
CA THR A 328 3.85 -6.93 -4.97
C THR A 328 4.29 -6.56 -3.56
N GLY A 329 4.92 -5.39 -3.42
CA GLY A 329 5.09 -4.73 -2.12
C GLY A 329 3.85 -3.95 -1.72
N GLY A 330 3.93 -3.31 -0.55
CA GLY A 330 2.90 -2.43 -0.02
C GLY A 330 2.72 -1.12 -0.78
N LEU A 331 1.81 -0.29 -0.28
CA LEU A 331 1.64 1.08 -0.73
C LEU A 331 2.88 1.90 -0.36
N TRP A 332 3.39 2.68 -1.30
CA TRP A 332 4.51 3.59 -1.10
C TRP A 332 4.40 4.72 -2.13
N VAL A 333 5.23 5.76 -2.04
CA VAL A 333 5.13 6.91 -2.96
C VAL A 333 5.19 6.52 -4.43
N GLY A 334 6.00 5.52 -4.81
CA GLY A 334 6.11 5.07 -6.20
C GLY A 334 4.85 4.43 -6.77
N LYS A 335 3.90 3.96 -5.94
CA LYS A 335 2.58 3.49 -6.43
C LYS A 335 1.73 4.62 -7.03
N PHE A 336 2.06 5.87 -6.70
CA PHE A 336 1.42 7.07 -7.24
C PHE A 336 2.17 7.65 -8.45
N ILE A 337 3.30 7.06 -8.83
CA ILE A 337 4.19 7.52 -9.89
C ILE A 337 4.06 6.60 -11.11
N LYS A 338 4.00 7.22 -12.29
CA LYS A 338 4.09 6.57 -13.60
C LYS A 338 5.47 6.81 -14.18
N THR A 339 6.24 5.75 -14.40
CA THR A 339 7.50 5.82 -15.15
C THR A 339 7.21 5.72 -16.64
N VAL A 340 7.34 6.83 -17.37
CA VAL A 340 7.01 6.92 -18.80
C VAL A 340 8.26 7.13 -19.64
N THR A 341 8.37 6.41 -20.76
CA THR A 341 9.54 6.50 -21.64
C THR A 341 9.37 7.54 -22.74
N TYR A 342 10.46 8.15 -23.17
CA TYR A 342 10.53 8.96 -24.37
C TYR A 342 11.80 8.66 -25.16
N GLN A 343 11.78 9.03 -26.43
CA GLN A 343 12.88 8.78 -27.36
C GLN A 343 13.01 9.91 -28.37
N ARG A 344 14.24 10.26 -28.74
CA ARG A 344 14.55 11.32 -29.69
C ARG A 344 15.71 10.87 -30.59
N VAL A 345 15.56 11.09 -31.89
CA VAL A 345 16.64 10.92 -32.86
C VAL A 345 16.93 12.28 -33.51
N THR A 346 18.15 12.77 -33.36
CA THR A 346 18.63 14.04 -33.94
C THR A 346 19.67 13.84 -35.03
N ASP A 347 20.34 12.68 -35.06
CA ASP A 347 21.32 12.34 -36.09
C ASP A 347 20.64 11.63 -37.29
N PRO A 348 20.72 12.19 -38.51
CA PRO A 348 20.12 11.58 -39.70
C PRO A 348 20.68 10.18 -40.02
N ALA A 349 21.99 9.97 -39.86
CA ALA A 349 22.62 8.69 -40.18
C ALA A 349 22.12 7.57 -39.25
N SER A 350 22.00 7.85 -37.95
CA SER A 350 21.44 6.92 -36.98
C SER A 350 19.94 6.67 -37.21
N SER A 351 19.18 7.69 -37.63
CA SER A 351 17.77 7.53 -38.04
C SER A 351 17.63 6.56 -39.23
N ALA A 352 18.48 6.70 -40.25
CA ALA A 352 18.50 5.80 -41.39
C ALA A 352 18.91 4.37 -40.97
N LEU A 353 19.99 4.24 -40.20
CA LEU A 353 20.49 2.95 -39.72
C LEU A 353 19.41 2.16 -38.96
N ILE A 354 18.77 2.78 -37.95
CA ILE A 354 17.66 2.14 -37.20
C ILE A 354 16.51 1.79 -38.15
N GLY A 355 16.18 2.69 -39.09
CA GLY A 355 15.15 2.47 -40.09
C GLY A 355 15.37 1.21 -40.94
N GLU A 356 16.61 0.93 -41.34
CA GLU A 356 16.93 -0.27 -42.13
C GLU A 356 16.68 -1.56 -41.34
N TYR A 357 17.11 -1.61 -40.08
CA TYR A 357 16.83 -2.76 -39.20
C TYR A 357 15.32 -2.92 -38.98
N CYS A 358 14.62 -1.83 -38.65
CA CYS A 358 13.19 -1.82 -38.43
C CYS A 358 12.41 -2.32 -39.67
N SER A 359 12.80 -1.88 -40.87
CA SER A 359 12.17 -2.34 -42.12
C SER A 359 12.26 -3.86 -42.30
N ARG A 360 13.46 -4.43 -42.11
CA ARG A 360 13.68 -5.88 -42.22
C ARG A 360 12.90 -6.66 -41.16
N LEU A 361 12.83 -6.16 -39.92
CA LEU A 361 12.04 -6.78 -38.85
C LEU A 361 10.53 -6.73 -39.18
N CYS A 362 10.03 -5.58 -39.64
CA CYS A 362 8.63 -5.45 -40.04
C CYS A 362 8.26 -6.38 -41.20
N ALA A 363 9.20 -6.67 -42.12
CA ALA A 363 8.98 -7.61 -43.21
C ALA A 363 8.82 -9.06 -42.71
N ILE A 364 9.56 -9.46 -41.66
CA ILE A 364 9.40 -10.77 -41.01
C ILE A 364 8.02 -10.86 -40.34
N GLU A 365 7.57 -9.78 -39.71
CA GLU A 365 6.29 -9.69 -39.00
C GLU A 365 5.08 -9.48 -39.93
N ASN A 366 5.32 -9.24 -41.23
CA ASN A 366 4.30 -8.85 -42.22
C ASN A 366 3.57 -7.54 -41.87
N PHE A 367 4.25 -6.59 -41.20
CA PHE A 367 3.70 -5.30 -40.79
C PHE A 367 4.02 -4.20 -41.80
N ALA A 368 3.40 -4.26 -42.98
CA ALA A 368 3.68 -3.37 -44.11
C ALA A 368 3.57 -1.86 -43.77
N GLY A 369 2.63 -1.48 -42.90
CA GLY A 369 2.48 -0.09 -42.45
C GLY A 369 3.65 0.39 -41.59
N HIS A 370 4.14 -0.44 -40.68
CA HIS A 370 5.31 -0.13 -39.85
C HIS A 370 6.59 -0.10 -40.69
N GLN A 371 6.72 -1.06 -41.62
CA GLN A 371 7.82 -1.10 -42.59
C GLN A 371 7.90 0.21 -43.39
N ALA A 372 6.77 0.70 -43.92
CA ALA A 372 6.72 1.93 -44.68
C ALA A 372 7.14 3.18 -43.85
N GLN A 373 6.85 3.20 -42.55
CA GLN A 373 7.32 4.25 -41.64
C GLN A 373 8.85 4.22 -41.49
N ALA A 374 9.46 3.04 -41.44
CA ALA A 374 10.91 2.89 -41.39
C ALA A 374 11.56 3.27 -42.73
N ASP A 375 11.05 2.72 -43.84
CA ASP A 375 11.59 2.94 -45.18
C ASP A 375 11.62 4.42 -45.60
N ILE A 376 10.59 5.20 -45.25
CA ILE A 376 10.58 6.64 -45.58
C ILE A 376 11.68 7.42 -44.84
N ARG A 377 12.09 6.98 -43.65
CA ARG A 377 13.19 7.59 -42.88
C ARG A 377 14.54 7.20 -43.48
N VAL A 378 14.70 5.92 -43.87
CA VAL A 378 15.87 5.46 -44.65
C VAL A 378 16.03 6.29 -45.92
N ARG A 379 14.98 6.42 -46.73
CA ARG A 379 15.04 7.20 -47.99
C ARG A 379 15.34 8.69 -47.81
N ARG A 380 14.94 9.30 -46.69
CA ARG A 380 15.12 10.75 -46.48
C ARG A 380 16.41 11.11 -45.76
N TYR A 381 16.89 10.24 -44.88
CA TYR A 381 18.01 10.51 -43.99
C TYR A 381 19.24 9.63 -44.27
N GLY A 382 19.13 8.62 -45.14
CA GLY A 382 20.24 7.77 -45.56
C GLY A 382 21.15 8.40 -46.63
N ASP A 383 20.62 9.35 -47.40
CA ASP A 383 21.35 10.03 -48.49
C ASP A 383 22.10 11.30 -48.03
N VAL A 384 22.30 11.50 -46.72
CA VAL A 384 23.03 12.70 -46.19
C VAL A 384 24.55 12.60 -46.39
N SER A 385 25.01 11.60 -47.15
CA SER A 385 26.35 11.54 -47.73
C SER A 385 26.28 11.23 -49.22
N ALA A 386 26.07 12.28 -50.02
CA ALA A 386 26.58 12.43 -51.38
C ALA A 386 27.20 13.83 -51.52
#